data_AF-A0A812XKX2-F1
#
_entry.id   AF-A0A812XKX2-F1
#
_cell.length_a   1.000
_cell.length_b   1.000
_cell.length_c   1.000
_cell.angle_alpha   90.00
_cell.angle_beta   90.00
_cell.angle_gamma   90.00
#
_symmetry.space_group_name_H-M   'P 1'
#
loop_
_entity.id
_entity.type
_entity.pdbx_description
1 polymer ?
#
loop_
_entity_poly.entity_id
_entity_poly.type
_entity_poly.pdbx_seq_one_letter_code
_entity_poly.pdbx_strand_id
1 'polypeptide(L)'
;MAVLRSTRRPLLATAIFLLSWQTSQLVKTVFVGGGSVARQVQVARHADSYSLRYFDVRGAAETVRLLLAAAGQEYEDNRYPLSFGVPGDFSTIVRKEFDDDKASGKLDIALGKVPILEVGDFSLPQSKAIERYLARKLGMMGDSEEEEALVDAMAEHVRDINDAYQRKGVFFMKDEEKKAELQKKWYEEELPDWLSKLEKALPGSGGFAVGSKASLADVVIFKLLKDTYPDDVSAAYDACPKIKAIVEGIDKNEGIKKWLEERPKTFI
;
A
#
# COMPACT_ATOMS: atom_id res chain seq x y z
N MET A 1 -39.29 21.66 58.50
CA MET A 1 -38.70 20.71 59.47
C MET A 1 -38.91 19.28 58.98
N ALA A 2 -37.82 18.50 58.92
CA ALA A 2 -37.68 17.02 58.98
C ALA A 2 -38.68 16.13 58.19
N VAL A 3 -38.30 15.38 57.15
CA VAL A 3 -37.41 14.19 57.05
C VAL A 3 -38.10 12.84 57.41
N LEU A 4 -38.21 11.99 56.36
CA LEU A 4 -38.20 10.51 56.26
C LEU A 4 -39.35 9.63 56.82
N ARG A 5 -39.95 8.79 55.95
CA ARG A 5 -39.65 7.34 55.75
C ARG A 5 -40.71 6.67 54.85
N SER A 6 -40.29 6.10 53.71
CA SER A 6 -40.15 4.65 53.48
C SER A 6 -41.44 3.91 53.05
N THR A 7 -41.65 3.77 51.74
CA THR A 7 -42.57 2.78 51.15
C THR A 7 -41.82 1.83 50.22
N ARG A 8 -42.01 0.53 50.44
CA ARG A 8 -41.39 -0.57 49.70
C ARG A 8 -42.06 -0.78 48.33
N ARG A 9 -41.18 -1.04 47.35
CA ARG A 9 -41.28 -1.68 46.01
C ARG A 9 -42.62 -2.25 45.51
N PRO A 10 -42.79 -2.21 44.17
CA PRO A 10 -42.97 -3.46 43.43
C PRO A 10 -41.93 -3.66 42.30
N LEU A 11 -41.86 -4.92 41.87
CA LEU A 11 -40.94 -5.52 40.91
C LEU A 11 -41.08 -4.94 39.49
N LEU A 12 -39.95 -4.60 38.85
CA LEU A 12 -39.85 -4.53 37.38
C LEU A 12 -38.91 -5.64 36.91
N ALA A 13 -39.42 -6.44 35.97
CA ALA A 13 -38.67 -7.44 35.25
C ALA A 13 -37.69 -6.76 34.27
N THR A 14 -36.43 -7.15 34.34
CA THR A 14 -35.38 -6.73 33.39
C THR A 14 -35.50 -7.56 32.12
N ALA A 15 -35.88 -6.94 31.00
CA ALA A 15 -35.72 -7.53 29.67
C ALA A 15 -34.33 -7.16 29.13
N ILE A 16 -33.47 -8.16 29.00
CA ILE A 16 -32.16 -8.06 28.34
C ILE A 16 -32.42 -8.12 26.82
N PHE A 17 -32.15 -7.05 26.09
CA PHE A 17 -32.08 -7.10 24.63
C PHE A 17 -30.66 -7.54 24.22
N LEU A 18 -30.54 -8.80 23.80
CA LEU A 18 -29.43 -9.26 22.96
C LEU A 18 -29.65 -8.70 21.55
N LEU A 19 -28.75 -7.83 21.07
CA LEU A 19 -28.72 -7.45 19.66
C LEU A 19 -28.24 -8.65 18.84
N SER A 20 -29.17 -9.39 18.24
CA SER A 20 -28.88 -10.25 17.10
C SER A 20 -28.83 -9.40 15.84
N TRP A 21 -27.69 -9.36 15.16
CA TRP A 21 -27.62 -8.85 13.79
C TRP A 21 -28.28 -9.88 12.86
N GLN A 22 -29.50 -9.60 12.44
CA GLN A 22 -30.20 -10.38 11.43
C GLN A 22 -30.24 -9.54 10.14
N THR A 23 -29.31 -9.77 9.23
CA THR A 23 -29.39 -9.21 7.88
C THR A 23 -30.42 -10.00 7.08
N SER A 24 -31.65 -9.49 7.05
CA SER A 24 -32.64 -9.91 6.07
C SER A 24 -32.34 -9.22 4.74
N GLN A 25 -32.07 -9.99 3.69
CA GLN A 25 -32.26 -9.50 2.32
C GLN A 25 -33.27 -10.39 1.59
N LEU A 26 -34.39 -9.75 1.24
CA LEU A 26 -35.43 -10.26 0.36
C LEU A 26 -34.85 -10.48 -1.04
N VAL A 27 -34.79 -11.74 -1.48
CA VAL A 27 -34.63 -12.07 -2.89
C VAL A 27 -35.94 -11.73 -3.60
N LYS A 28 -36.00 -10.60 -4.30
CA LYS A 28 -37.05 -10.37 -5.31
C LYS A 28 -36.59 -11.02 -6.60
N THR A 29 -37.10 -12.22 -6.88
CA THR A 29 -37.01 -12.85 -8.19
C THR A 29 -37.82 -12.03 -9.18
N VAL A 30 -37.15 -11.36 -10.12
CA VAL A 30 -37.79 -10.73 -11.28
C VAL A 30 -37.58 -11.68 -12.47
N PHE A 31 -38.65 -12.35 -12.90
CA PHE A 31 -38.67 -13.03 -14.19
C PHE A 31 -38.97 -11.99 -15.27
N VAL A 32 -37.99 -11.69 -16.12
CA VAL A 32 -38.21 -11.07 -17.42
C VAL A 32 -37.65 -12.02 -18.45
N GLY A 33 -38.53 -12.52 -19.32
CA GLY A 33 -38.18 -13.46 -20.39
C GLY A 33 -37.27 -12.83 -21.44
N GLY A 34 -36.39 -13.65 -21.99
CA GLY A 34 -35.72 -13.45 -23.28
C GLY A 34 -34.81 -12.23 -23.38
N GLY A 35 -33.54 -12.36 -23.00
CA GLY A 35 -32.52 -11.35 -23.29
C GLY A 35 -31.22 -11.62 -22.53
N SER A 36 -30.10 -11.49 -23.25
CA SER A 36 -28.71 -11.67 -22.78
C SER A 36 -28.47 -11.25 -21.32
N VAL A 37 -27.84 -12.13 -20.55
CA VAL A 37 -27.41 -11.87 -19.17
C VAL A 37 -26.21 -10.92 -19.19
N ALA A 38 -26.48 -9.61 -19.25
CA ALA A 38 -25.48 -8.62 -18.88
C ALA A 38 -25.35 -8.63 -17.35
N ARG A 39 -24.22 -9.13 -16.83
CA ARG A 39 -23.84 -9.02 -15.43
C ARG A 39 -23.64 -7.53 -15.11
N GLN A 40 -24.68 -6.84 -14.63
CA GLN A 40 -24.50 -5.57 -13.95
C GLN A 40 -24.03 -5.86 -12.53
N VAL A 41 -22.75 -5.60 -12.28
CA VAL A 41 -22.18 -5.59 -10.93
C VAL A 41 -22.81 -4.41 -10.19
N GLN A 42 -23.80 -4.69 -9.34
CA GLN A 42 -24.27 -3.72 -8.35
C GLN A 42 -23.19 -3.59 -7.28
N VAL A 43 -22.43 -2.50 -7.30
CA VAL A 43 -21.50 -2.16 -6.24
C VAL A 43 -22.32 -1.62 -5.07
N ALA A 44 -22.65 -2.49 -4.11
CA ALA A 44 -23.16 -2.07 -2.82
C ALA A 44 -22.04 -1.29 -2.10
N ARG A 45 -22.33 -0.04 -1.71
CA ARG A 45 -21.44 0.77 -0.86
C ARG A 45 -21.48 0.21 0.57
N HIS A 46 -20.77 -0.88 0.80
CA HIS A 46 -20.25 -1.17 2.13
C HIS A 46 -19.15 -0.14 2.42
N ALA A 47 -18.96 0.24 3.69
CA ALA A 47 -17.71 0.89 4.07
C ALA A 47 -16.60 -0.05 3.58
N ASP A 48 -15.84 0.40 2.58
CA ASP A 48 -14.95 -0.45 1.77
C ASP A 48 -13.93 -1.12 2.71
N SER A 49 -14.17 -2.37 3.12
CA SER A 49 -13.21 -3.14 3.89
C SER A 49 -12.07 -3.54 2.96
N TYR A 50 -10.88 -2.98 3.19
CA TYR A 50 -9.70 -3.27 2.40
C TYR A 50 -8.97 -4.49 2.96
N SER A 51 -8.55 -5.39 2.07
CA SER A 51 -7.65 -6.48 2.40
C SER A 51 -6.55 -6.57 1.36
N LEU A 52 -5.28 -6.55 1.79
CA LEU A 52 -4.12 -6.61 0.93
C LEU A 52 -3.45 -7.97 1.09
N ARG A 53 -3.41 -8.75 0.02
CA ARG A 53 -2.71 -10.03 0.00
C ARG A 53 -1.34 -9.90 -0.64
N TYR A 54 -0.29 -10.20 0.11
CA TYR A 54 1.09 -10.22 -0.40
C TYR A 54 1.98 -11.19 0.40
N PHE A 55 3.25 -11.31 0.03
CA PHE A 55 4.22 -12.01 0.86
C PHE A 55 4.54 -11.23 2.13
N ASP A 56 5.02 -11.94 3.16
CA ASP A 56 5.53 -11.33 4.40
C ASP A 56 6.90 -10.65 4.21
N VAL A 57 6.91 -9.64 3.35
CA VAL A 57 8.01 -8.72 3.03
C VAL A 57 7.43 -7.37 2.64
N ARG A 58 8.27 -6.33 2.55
CA ARG A 58 7.87 -5.04 1.99
C ARG A 58 7.53 -5.16 0.51
N GLY A 59 8.56 -5.32 -0.33
CA GLY A 59 8.45 -5.61 -1.76
C GLY A 59 7.49 -4.68 -2.53
N ALA A 60 6.74 -5.26 -3.48
CA ALA A 60 5.83 -4.52 -4.36
C ALA A 60 4.56 -4.02 -3.66
N ALA A 61 4.25 -4.49 -2.45
CA ALA A 61 3.09 -4.06 -1.69
C ALA A 61 3.38 -2.85 -0.78
N GLU A 62 4.64 -2.51 -0.54
CA GLU A 62 4.96 -1.51 0.49
C GLU A 62 4.43 -0.11 0.19
N THR A 63 4.42 0.31 -1.08
CA THR A 63 3.79 1.59 -1.46
C THR A 63 2.30 1.59 -1.10
N VAL A 64 1.60 0.46 -1.29
CA VAL A 64 0.18 0.33 -0.93
C VAL A 64 -0.01 0.49 0.57
N ARG A 65 0.84 -0.16 1.38
CA ARG A 65 0.79 -0.05 2.84
C ARG A 65 1.07 1.38 3.30
N LEU A 66 2.03 2.07 2.69
CA LEU A 66 2.34 3.46 2.98
C LEU A 66 1.19 4.40 2.60
N LEU A 67 0.50 4.20 1.48
CA LEU A 67 -0.68 5.00 1.11
C LEU A 67 -1.80 4.86 2.14
N LEU A 68 -2.12 3.61 2.53
CA LEU A 68 -3.13 3.32 3.54
C LEU A 68 -2.76 3.93 4.89
N ALA A 69 -1.49 3.80 5.29
CA ALA A 69 -0.96 4.41 6.51
C ALA A 69 -1.03 5.95 6.46
N ALA A 70 -0.60 6.58 5.37
CA ALA A 70 -0.63 8.03 5.21
C ALA A 70 -2.05 8.62 5.35
N ALA A 71 -3.06 7.87 4.90
CA ALA A 71 -4.46 8.26 4.98
C ALA A 71 -5.15 7.81 6.29
N GLY A 72 -4.47 7.08 7.18
CA GLY A 72 -5.07 6.49 8.36
C GLY A 72 -6.17 5.46 8.05
N GLN A 73 -6.10 4.83 6.87
CA GLN A 73 -7.08 3.86 6.41
C GLN A 73 -6.77 2.47 6.99
N GLU A 74 -7.70 1.92 7.76
CA GLU A 74 -7.61 0.55 8.26
C GLU A 74 -7.79 -0.47 7.13
N TYR A 75 -7.05 -1.57 7.21
CA TYR A 75 -7.10 -2.69 6.26
C TYR A 75 -6.57 -3.96 6.91
N GLU A 76 -6.89 -5.11 6.33
CA GLU A 76 -6.29 -6.40 6.67
C GLU A 76 -5.02 -6.63 5.82
N ASP A 77 -3.86 -6.83 6.46
CA ASP A 77 -2.58 -7.13 5.77
C ASP A 77 -2.33 -8.64 5.77
N ASN A 78 -2.92 -9.33 4.79
CA ASN A 78 -2.85 -10.78 4.62
C ASN A 78 -1.49 -11.19 4.01
N ARG A 79 -0.62 -11.75 4.86
CA ARG A 79 0.78 -12.04 4.53
C ARG A 79 1.03 -13.54 4.37
N TYR A 80 1.45 -13.96 3.18
CA TYR A 80 1.96 -15.31 2.97
C TYR A 80 3.32 -15.45 3.66
N PRO A 81 3.47 -16.39 4.61
CA PRO A 81 4.74 -16.61 5.29
C PRO A 81 5.80 -17.10 4.30
N LEU A 82 7.02 -16.59 4.47
CA LEU A 82 8.20 -17.03 3.74
C LEU A 82 9.21 -17.61 4.72
N SER A 83 9.72 -18.80 4.41
CA SER A 83 10.87 -19.38 5.11
C SER A 83 11.90 -19.90 4.11
N PHE A 84 13.08 -20.26 4.60
CA PHE A 84 14.18 -20.73 3.78
C PHE A 84 14.71 -22.05 4.33
N GLY A 85 14.98 -23.02 3.43
CA GLY A 85 15.69 -24.24 3.80
C GLY A 85 17.12 -23.95 4.24
N VAL A 86 17.77 -22.98 3.60
CA VAL A 86 19.08 -22.42 3.99
C VAL A 86 18.93 -20.91 4.18
N PRO A 87 19.22 -20.35 5.38
CA PRO A 87 19.07 -18.92 5.63
C PRO A 87 19.80 -18.06 4.59
N GLY A 88 19.06 -17.16 3.94
CA GLY A 88 19.58 -16.25 2.91
C GLY A 88 19.69 -16.85 1.49
N ASP A 89 19.44 -18.16 1.31
CA ASP A 89 19.43 -18.77 -0.02
C ASP A 89 18.03 -18.78 -0.63
N PHE A 90 17.75 -17.79 -1.46
CA PHE A 90 16.49 -17.63 -2.19
C PHE A 90 16.13 -18.80 -3.11
N SER A 91 17.09 -19.66 -3.48
CA SER A 91 16.79 -20.89 -4.23
C SER A 91 16.08 -21.94 -3.37
N THR A 92 16.10 -21.80 -2.04
CA THR A 92 15.50 -22.72 -1.07
C THR A 92 14.25 -22.15 -0.39
N ILE A 93 13.62 -21.13 -0.98
CA ILE A 93 12.44 -20.49 -0.42
C ILE A 93 11.26 -21.47 -0.33
N VAL A 94 10.57 -21.44 0.80
CA VAL A 94 9.35 -22.21 1.09
C VAL A 94 8.20 -21.23 1.31
N ARG A 95 7.11 -21.43 0.57
CA ARG A 95 5.92 -20.55 0.55
C ARG A 95 4.63 -21.35 0.41
N LYS A 96 4.47 -22.36 1.26
CA LYS A 96 3.43 -23.39 1.11
C LYS A 96 2.02 -22.81 0.89
N GLU A 97 1.60 -21.85 1.70
CA GLU A 97 0.26 -21.25 1.61
C GLU A 97 0.04 -20.55 0.26
N PHE A 98 1.06 -19.85 -0.25
CA PHE A 98 1.00 -19.23 -1.57
C PHE A 98 0.92 -20.29 -2.68
N ASP A 99 1.71 -21.36 -2.60
CA ASP A 99 1.72 -22.42 -3.61
C ASP A 99 0.40 -23.19 -3.62
N ASP A 100 -0.21 -23.44 -2.45
CA ASP A 100 -1.54 -24.04 -2.32
C ASP A 100 -2.63 -23.14 -2.94
N ASP A 101 -2.64 -21.84 -2.60
CA ASP A 101 -3.61 -20.88 -3.14
C ASP A 101 -3.44 -20.71 -4.65
N LYS A 102 -2.21 -20.70 -5.15
CA LYS A 102 -1.91 -20.70 -6.58
C LYS A 102 -2.42 -21.96 -7.28
N ALA A 103 -2.19 -23.14 -6.71
CA ALA A 103 -2.65 -24.41 -7.27
C ALA A 103 -4.18 -24.54 -7.29
N SER A 104 -4.86 -23.89 -6.34
CA SER A 104 -6.33 -23.88 -6.25
C SER A 104 -7.04 -22.90 -7.21
N GLY A 105 -6.29 -22.06 -7.93
CA GLY A 105 -6.84 -21.04 -8.84
C GLY A 105 -7.25 -19.73 -8.16
N LYS A 106 -7.09 -19.59 -6.83
CA LYS A 106 -7.40 -18.34 -6.10
C LYS A 106 -6.60 -17.13 -6.58
N LEU A 107 -5.45 -17.36 -7.22
CA LEU A 107 -4.56 -16.30 -7.72
C LEU A 107 -4.66 -16.09 -9.24
N ASP A 108 -5.63 -16.72 -9.93
CA ASP A 108 -5.73 -16.68 -11.39
C ASP A 108 -5.96 -15.26 -11.92
N ILE A 109 -6.75 -14.46 -11.20
CA ILE A 109 -6.96 -13.04 -11.54
C ILE A 109 -5.64 -12.25 -11.59
N ALA A 110 -4.64 -12.68 -10.82
CA ALA A 110 -3.32 -12.08 -10.74
C ALA A 110 -2.24 -12.86 -11.51
N LEU A 111 -2.64 -13.77 -12.40
CA LEU A 111 -1.73 -14.63 -13.17
C LEU A 111 -0.81 -15.47 -12.27
N GLY A 112 -1.35 -15.95 -11.14
CA GLY A 112 -0.61 -16.73 -10.16
C GLY A 112 0.48 -15.92 -9.45
N LYS A 113 0.25 -14.61 -9.24
CA LYS A 113 1.13 -13.66 -8.54
C LYS A 113 0.36 -12.89 -7.47
N VAL A 114 1.10 -12.11 -6.70
CA VAL A 114 0.63 -11.10 -5.73
C VAL A 114 1.44 -9.82 -5.94
N PRO A 115 0.98 -8.61 -5.54
CA PRO A 115 -0.17 -8.33 -4.67
C PRO A 115 -1.54 -8.41 -5.32
N ILE A 116 -2.55 -8.61 -4.48
CA ILE A 116 -3.98 -8.47 -4.77
C ILE A 116 -4.60 -7.60 -3.68
N LEU A 117 -5.36 -6.57 -4.06
CA LEU A 117 -6.22 -5.81 -3.15
C LEU A 117 -7.65 -6.32 -3.29
N GLU A 118 -8.29 -6.64 -2.18
CA GLU A 118 -9.71 -6.99 -2.08
C GLU A 118 -10.46 -5.83 -1.42
N VAL A 119 -11.61 -5.46 -2.00
CA VAL A 119 -12.48 -4.37 -1.56
C VAL A 119 -13.92 -4.88 -1.63
N GLY A 120 -14.39 -5.51 -0.55
CA GLY A 120 -15.61 -6.32 -0.60
C GLY A 120 -15.49 -7.42 -1.67
N ASP A 121 -16.43 -7.44 -2.63
CA ASP A 121 -16.45 -8.42 -3.73
C ASP A 121 -15.52 -8.06 -4.91
N PHE A 122 -14.85 -6.90 -4.86
CA PHE A 122 -13.94 -6.45 -5.91
C PHE A 122 -12.50 -6.87 -5.61
N SER A 123 -11.82 -7.52 -6.55
CA SER A 123 -10.41 -7.89 -6.45
C SER A 123 -9.59 -7.21 -7.55
N LEU A 124 -8.49 -6.56 -7.18
CA LEU A 124 -7.60 -5.84 -8.08
C LEU A 124 -6.17 -6.39 -7.97
N PRO A 125 -5.64 -7.04 -9.02
CA PRO A 125 -4.22 -7.42 -9.10
C PRO A 125 -3.37 -6.22 -9.56
N GLN A 126 -2.04 -6.44 -9.65
CA GLN A 126 -1.02 -5.48 -10.13
C GLN A 126 -0.77 -4.32 -9.17
N SER A 127 0.39 -4.31 -8.50
CA SER A 127 0.77 -3.31 -7.49
C SER A 127 0.53 -1.87 -7.96
N LYS A 128 0.93 -1.55 -9.19
CA LYS A 128 0.83 -0.21 -9.76
C LYS A 128 -0.60 0.21 -10.08
N ALA A 129 -1.49 -0.74 -10.41
CA ALA A 129 -2.91 -0.45 -10.54
C ALA A 129 -3.56 -0.25 -9.17
N ILE A 130 -3.19 -1.07 -8.19
CA ILE A 130 -3.64 -0.97 -6.79
C ILE A 130 -3.26 0.39 -6.19
N GLU A 131 -2.00 0.81 -6.35
CA GLU A 131 -1.49 2.12 -5.88
C GLU A 131 -2.34 3.28 -6.42
N ARG A 132 -2.60 3.32 -7.74
CA ARG A 132 -3.42 4.35 -8.37
C ARG A 132 -4.89 4.31 -7.92
N TYR A 133 -5.45 3.11 -7.79
CA TYR A 133 -6.84 2.93 -7.34
C TYR A 133 -7.02 3.48 -5.92
N LEU A 134 -6.14 3.11 -4.99
CA LEU A 134 -6.18 3.59 -3.61
C LEU A 134 -5.86 5.07 -3.52
N ALA A 135 -4.84 5.56 -4.24
CA ALA A 135 -4.51 6.97 -4.23
C ALA A 135 -5.72 7.83 -4.68
N ARG A 136 -6.49 7.42 -5.70
CA ARG A 136 -7.75 8.11 -6.06
C ARG A 136 -8.78 8.05 -4.93
N LYS A 137 -9.02 6.86 -4.36
CA LYS A 137 -9.99 6.67 -3.27
C LYS A 137 -9.66 7.50 -2.02
N LEU A 138 -8.36 7.72 -1.77
CA LEU A 138 -7.84 8.45 -0.61
C LEU A 138 -7.57 9.94 -0.92
N GLY A 139 -7.89 10.43 -2.12
CA GLY A 139 -7.70 11.84 -2.50
C GLY A 139 -6.24 12.25 -2.72
N MET A 140 -5.36 11.29 -3.02
CA MET A 140 -3.91 11.43 -3.19
C MET A 140 -3.46 11.43 -4.66
N MET A 141 -4.32 11.87 -5.59
CA MET A 141 -4.01 11.99 -7.03
C MET A 141 -4.15 13.43 -7.54
N GLY A 142 -3.97 14.43 -6.67
CA GLY A 142 -4.21 15.84 -7.02
C GLY A 142 -5.69 16.22 -6.99
N ASP A 143 -6.01 17.39 -7.54
CA ASP A 143 -7.36 17.99 -7.55
C ASP A 143 -7.92 18.24 -8.97
N SER A 144 -7.15 17.96 -10.02
CA SER A 144 -7.59 18.02 -11.42
C SER A 144 -7.12 16.81 -12.24
N GLU A 145 -7.67 16.63 -13.44
CA GLU A 145 -7.25 15.57 -14.36
C GLU A 145 -5.77 15.75 -14.78
N GLU A 146 -5.32 16.99 -14.95
CA GLU A 146 -3.93 17.31 -15.26
C GLU A 146 -2.99 17.02 -14.08
N GLU A 147 -3.40 17.36 -12.85
CA GLU A 147 -2.63 17.00 -11.66
C GLU A 147 -2.57 15.48 -11.49
N GLU A 148 -3.67 14.77 -11.71
CA GLU A 148 -3.70 13.30 -11.68
C GLU A 148 -2.72 12.70 -12.69
N ALA A 149 -2.71 13.20 -13.93
CA ALA A 149 -1.79 12.75 -14.96
C ALA A 149 -0.33 13.04 -14.59
N LEU A 150 -0.05 14.20 -13.98
CA LEU A 150 1.29 14.55 -13.52
C LEU A 150 1.74 13.69 -12.33
N VAL A 151 0.85 13.41 -11.38
CA VAL A 151 1.14 12.48 -10.27
C VAL A 151 1.51 11.11 -10.81
N ASP A 152 0.76 10.64 -11.81
CA ASP A 152 1.01 9.35 -12.45
C ASP A 152 2.38 9.32 -13.17
N ALA A 153 2.68 10.36 -13.94
CA ALA A 153 3.95 10.49 -14.64
C ALA A 153 5.15 10.53 -13.67
N MET A 154 5.04 11.28 -12.56
CA MET A 154 6.10 11.34 -11.55
C MET A 154 6.29 9.98 -10.86
N ALA A 155 5.21 9.25 -10.61
CA ALA A 155 5.30 7.91 -10.03
C ALA A 155 6.01 6.92 -10.96
N GLU A 156 5.78 7.01 -12.28
CA GLU A 156 6.49 6.17 -13.25
C GLU A 156 7.97 6.59 -13.42
N HIS A 157 8.32 7.88 -13.34
CA HIS A 157 9.74 8.28 -13.28
C HIS A 157 10.47 7.67 -12.07
N VAL A 158 9.84 7.70 -10.90
CA VAL A 158 10.40 7.07 -9.69
C VAL A 158 10.54 5.56 -9.86
N ARG A 159 9.59 4.93 -10.55
CA ARG A 159 9.67 3.51 -10.91
C ARG A 159 10.83 3.21 -11.83
N ASP A 160 11.09 4.04 -12.85
CA ASP A 160 12.24 3.87 -13.75
C ASP A 160 13.57 3.90 -12.97
N ILE A 161 13.69 4.80 -11.98
CA ILE A 161 14.87 4.87 -11.09
C ILE A 161 15.01 3.57 -10.28
N ASN A 162 13.93 3.12 -9.65
CA ASN A 162 13.93 1.87 -8.89
C ASN A 162 14.27 0.66 -9.79
N ASP A 163 13.67 0.57 -10.98
CA ASP A 163 13.90 -0.53 -11.92
C ASP A 163 15.35 -0.53 -12.43
N ALA A 164 15.96 0.64 -12.62
CA ALA A 164 17.38 0.75 -12.96
C ALA A 164 18.28 0.16 -11.88
N TYR A 165 17.98 0.40 -10.59
CA TYR A 165 18.68 -0.24 -9.48
C TYR A 165 18.44 -1.75 -9.43
N GLN A 166 17.18 -2.18 -9.50
CA GLN A 166 16.81 -3.60 -9.41
C GLN A 166 17.44 -4.45 -10.52
N ARG A 167 17.58 -3.91 -11.74
CA ARG A 167 18.24 -4.59 -12.88
C ARG A 167 19.70 -4.93 -12.63
N LYS A 168 20.36 -4.28 -11.66
CA LYS A 168 21.74 -4.63 -11.26
C LYS A 168 21.81 -5.94 -10.48
N GLY A 169 20.68 -6.43 -9.95
CA GLY A 169 20.59 -7.70 -9.24
C GLY A 169 21.39 -7.76 -7.93
N VAL A 170 21.76 -6.60 -7.37
CA VAL A 170 22.59 -6.43 -6.16
C VAL A 170 22.06 -7.27 -5.00
N PHE A 171 20.74 -7.31 -4.83
CA PHE A 171 20.08 -8.00 -3.72
C PHE A 171 20.30 -9.53 -3.74
N PHE A 172 20.38 -10.14 -4.92
CA PHE A 172 20.58 -11.59 -5.07
C PHE A 172 22.02 -11.98 -5.44
N MET A 173 22.94 -11.00 -5.41
CA MET A 173 24.33 -11.20 -5.81
C MET A 173 25.12 -11.87 -4.67
N LYS A 174 25.77 -13.00 -4.98
CA LYS A 174 26.64 -13.74 -4.03
C LYS A 174 28.07 -13.19 -3.97
N ASP A 175 28.50 -12.50 -5.02
CA ASP A 175 29.82 -11.87 -5.12
C ASP A 175 29.80 -10.53 -4.38
N GLU A 176 30.31 -10.52 -3.15
CA GLU A 176 30.27 -9.35 -2.28
C GLU A 176 31.17 -8.20 -2.77
N GLU A 177 32.27 -8.49 -3.46
CA GLU A 177 33.16 -7.44 -4.01
C GLU A 177 32.45 -6.70 -5.15
N LYS A 178 31.89 -7.46 -6.10
CA LYS A 178 31.12 -6.89 -7.21
C LYS A 178 29.86 -6.17 -6.72
N LYS A 179 29.20 -6.70 -5.70
CA LYS A 179 28.03 -6.09 -5.07
C LYS A 179 28.39 -4.73 -4.46
N ALA A 180 29.49 -4.65 -3.71
CA ALA A 180 29.97 -3.40 -3.13
C ALA A 180 30.36 -2.37 -4.21
N GLU A 181 31.03 -2.80 -5.28
CA GLU A 181 31.37 -1.95 -6.43
C GLU A 181 30.11 -1.34 -7.08
N LEU A 182 29.11 -2.17 -7.36
CA LEU A 182 27.85 -1.72 -7.98
C LEU A 182 27.04 -0.80 -7.08
N GLN A 183 26.99 -1.08 -5.78
CA GLN A 183 26.33 -0.21 -4.80
C GLN A 183 27.02 1.14 -4.71
N LYS A 184 28.36 1.15 -4.59
CA LYS A 184 29.14 2.37 -4.56
C LYS A 184 28.87 3.24 -5.78
N LYS A 185 28.98 2.66 -6.98
CA LYS A 185 28.69 3.35 -8.23
C LYS A 185 27.26 3.89 -8.28
N TRP A 186 26.28 3.11 -7.80
CA TRP A 186 24.90 3.55 -7.75
C TRP A 186 24.73 4.78 -6.84
N TYR A 187 25.23 4.72 -5.60
CA TYR A 187 25.03 5.78 -4.62
C TYR A 187 25.84 7.05 -4.90
N GLU A 188 27.06 6.92 -5.42
CA GLU A 188 27.96 8.06 -5.64
C GLU A 188 27.75 8.75 -6.99
N GLU A 189 27.26 8.02 -8.01
CA GLU A 189 27.19 8.53 -9.39
C GLU A 189 25.78 8.48 -9.97
N GLU A 190 25.19 7.28 -10.06
CA GLU A 190 23.97 7.07 -10.85
C GLU A 190 22.71 7.62 -10.17
N LEU A 191 22.53 7.37 -8.87
CA LEU A 191 21.38 7.85 -8.11
C LEU A 191 21.35 9.39 -8.03
N PRO A 192 22.44 10.09 -7.69
CA PRO A 192 22.45 11.56 -7.75
C PRO A 192 22.09 12.14 -9.12
N ASP A 193 22.55 11.53 -10.21
CA ASP A 193 22.18 11.96 -11.58
C ASP A 193 20.68 11.76 -11.86
N TRP A 194 20.12 10.61 -11.48
CA TRP A 194 18.68 10.35 -11.56
C TRP A 194 17.86 11.36 -10.74
N LEU A 195 18.26 11.63 -9.50
CA LEU A 195 17.55 12.54 -8.61
C LEU A 195 17.65 13.99 -9.08
N SER A 196 18.77 14.40 -9.67
CA SER A 196 18.93 15.71 -10.32
C SER A 196 17.97 15.90 -11.50
N LYS A 197 17.72 14.84 -12.29
CA LYS A 197 16.73 14.87 -13.38
C LYS A 197 15.30 14.93 -12.83
N LEU A 198 14.99 14.11 -11.82
CA LEU A 198 13.68 14.10 -11.18
C LEU A 198 13.36 15.47 -10.55
N GLU A 199 14.29 16.06 -9.81
CA GLU A 199 14.16 17.40 -9.19
C GLU A 199 13.74 18.47 -10.20
N LYS A 200 14.32 18.45 -11.40
CA LYS A 200 13.98 19.38 -12.49
C LYS A 200 12.60 19.09 -13.09
N ALA A 201 12.20 17.82 -13.13
CA ALA A 201 10.92 17.39 -13.69
C ALA A 201 9.73 17.64 -12.76
N LEU A 202 9.95 17.73 -11.44
CA LEU A 202 8.89 17.94 -10.45
C LEU A 202 8.12 19.26 -10.72
N PRO A 203 6.83 19.19 -11.09
CA PRO A 203 6.02 20.36 -11.40
C PRO A 203 5.54 21.11 -10.14
N GLY A 204 5.54 20.43 -8.99
CA GLY A 204 5.08 20.99 -7.73
C GLY A 204 6.07 21.96 -7.07
N SER A 205 5.57 22.61 -6.03
CA SER A 205 6.30 23.53 -5.17
C SER A 205 5.80 23.42 -3.74
N GLY A 206 6.45 24.08 -2.78
CA GLY A 206 5.99 24.11 -1.39
C GLY A 206 6.05 22.75 -0.66
N GLY A 207 6.88 21.82 -1.11
CA GLY A 207 7.04 20.50 -0.47
C GLY A 207 6.15 19.39 -1.02
N PHE A 208 5.50 19.61 -2.16
CA PHE A 208 4.72 18.59 -2.86
C PHE A 208 5.27 18.36 -4.27
N ALA A 209 5.21 17.11 -4.73
CA ALA A 209 5.63 16.70 -6.05
C ALA A 209 4.74 17.31 -7.14
N VAL A 210 3.44 17.41 -6.88
CA VAL A 210 2.42 17.96 -7.76
C VAL A 210 1.39 18.73 -6.91
N GLY A 211 0.87 19.84 -7.45
CA GLY A 211 -0.20 20.60 -6.80
C GLY A 211 0.22 21.17 -5.44
N SER A 212 -0.71 21.13 -4.48
CA SER A 212 -0.54 21.74 -3.15
C SER A 212 -0.81 20.80 -1.97
N LYS A 213 -0.84 19.48 -2.21
CA LYS A 213 -1.09 18.46 -1.18
C LYS A 213 -0.33 17.17 -1.48
N ALA A 214 -0.14 16.34 -0.45
CA ALA A 214 0.53 15.07 -0.60
C ALA A 214 -0.24 14.13 -1.54
N SER A 215 0.50 13.42 -2.38
CA SER A 215 -0.01 12.55 -3.43
C SER A 215 0.75 11.21 -3.48
N LEU A 216 0.33 10.31 -4.37
CA LEU A 216 1.06 9.09 -4.68
C LEU A 216 2.52 9.37 -5.06
N ALA A 217 2.78 10.44 -5.82
CA ALA A 217 4.12 10.83 -6.26
C ALA A 217 5.04 11.10 -5.05
N ASP A 218 4.54 11.82 -4.04
CA ASP A 218 5.29 12.11 -2.82
C ASP A 218 5.62 10.82 -2.04
N VAL A 219 4.65 9.91 -1.91
CA VAL A 219 4.82 8.64 -1.19
C VAL A 219 5.84 7.74 -1.89
N VAL A 220 5.84 7.65 -3.22
CA VAL A 220 6.83 6.82 -3.93
C VAL A 220 8.23 7.45 -3.90
N ILE A 221 8.36 8.78 -3.94
CA ILE A 221 9.66 9.47 -3.74
C ILE A 221 10.19 9.17 -2.34
N PHE A 222 9.34 9.31 -1.32
CA PHE A 222 9.70 8.98 0.05
C PHE A 222 10.14 7.52 0.18
N LYS A 223 9.35 6.57 -0.33
CA LYS A 223 9.70 5.13 -0.31
C LYS A 223 11.03 4.87 -1.03
N LEU A 224 11.26 5.48 -2.19
CA LEU A 224 12.52 5.32 -2.92
C LEU A 224 13.70 5.69 -2.02
N LEU A 225 13.63 6.81 -1.32
CA LEU A 225 14.77 7.40 -0.61
C LEU A 225 14.92 6.92 0.83
N LYS A 226 13.84 6.53 1.50
CA LYS A 226 13.84 6.16 2.92
C LYS A 226 13.64 4.67 3.20
N ASP A 227 13.22 3.91 2.19
CA ASP A 227 12.81 2.51 2.40
C ASP A 227 13.42 1.51 1.40
N THR A 228 13.81 1.96 0.21
CA THR A 228 14.23 1.05 -0.87
C THR A 228 15.68 0.59 -0.74
N TYR A 229 16.53 1.40 -0.10
CA TYR A 229 17.95 1.11 0.07
C TYR A 229 18.24 0.65 1.51
N PRO A 230 19.22 -0.27 1.70
CA PRO A 230 19.66 -0.66 3.04
C PRO A 230 20.39 0.47 3.78
N ASP A 231 21.05 1.35 3.02
CA ASP A 231 21.86 2.45 3.53
C ASP A 231 21.09 3.77 3.45
N ASP A 232 21.48 4.75 4.28
CA ASP A 232 20.99 6.11 4.15
C ASP A 232 21.54 6.76 2.87
N VAL A 233 20.64 7.16 1.98
CA VAL A 233 20.97 7.82 0.71
C VAL A 233 20.69 9.32 0.74
N SER A 234 20.54 9.92 1.92
CA SER A 234 20.24 11.36 2.08
C SER A 234 21.21 12.26 1.32
N ALA A 235 22.50 11.90 1.29
CA ALA A 235 23.53 12.62 0.54
C ALA A 235 23.25 12.68 -0.97
N ALA A 236 22.58 11.68 -1.56
CA ALA A 236 22.32 11.61 -3.00
C ALA A 236 21.33 12.69 -3.48
N TYR A 237 20.50 13.23 -2.60
CA TYR A 237 19.58 14.32 -2.90
C TYR A 237 19.89 15.60 -2.14
N ASP A 238 21.15 15.79 -1.71
CA ASP A 238 21.52 16.96 -0.91
C ASP A 238 21.31 18.29 -1.65
N ALA A 239 21.54 18.27 -2.96
CA ALA A 239 21.36 19.39 -3.87
C ALA A 239 19.93 19.48 -4.45
N CYS A 240 18.98 18.67 -3.99
CA CYS A 240 17.61 18.58 -4.52
C CYS A 240 16.58 19.12 -3.50
N PRO A 241 16.40 20.46 -3.42
CA PRO A 241 15.55 21.06 -2.40
C PRO A 241 14.07 20.67 -2.47
N LYS A 242 13.49 20.45 -3.65
CA LYS A 242 12.08 19.99 -3.75
C LYS A 242 11.95 18.57 -3.23
N ILE A 243 12.83 17.66 -3.65
CA ILE A 243 12.85 16.28 -3.16
C ILE A 243 13.03 16.25 -1.63
N LYS A 244 13.94 17.05 -1.06
CA LYS A 244 14.09 17.18 0.40
C LYS A 244 12.80 17.56 1.09
N ALA A 245 12.15 18.62 0.61
CA ALA A 245 10.91 19.10 1.18
C ALA A 245 9.78 18.06 1.12
N ILE A 246 9.69 17.30 0.02
CA ILE A 246 8.74 16.19 -0.15
C ILE A 246 9.00 15.08 0.87
N VAL A 247 10.26 14.62 0.98
CA VAL A 247 10.64 13.55 1.92
C VAL A 247 10.32 13.98 3.35
N GLU A 248 10.70 15.19 3.75
CA GLU A 248 10.40 15.73 5.08
C GLU A 248 8.90 15.91 5.34
N GLY A 249 8.12 16.25 4.31
CA GLY A 249 6.67 16.37 4.40
C GLY A 249 6.00 15.03 4.70
N ILE A 250 6.36 13.99 3.95
CA ILE A 250 5.83 12.63 4.16
C ILE A 250 6.34 12.03 5.48
N ASP A 251 7.60 12.27 5.84
CA ASP A 251 8.18 11.78 7.10
C ASP A 251 7.43 12.31 8.33
N LYS A 252 6.81 13.50 8.25
CA LYS A 252 6.01 14.10 9.33
C LYS A 252 4.63 13.47 9.49
N ASN A 253 4.14 12.69 8.52
CA ASN A 253 2.83 12.05 8.60
C ASN A 253 2.81 11.00 9.72
N GLU A 254 1.90 11.15 10.68
CA GLU A 254 1.83 10.29 11.88
C GLU A 254 1.53 8.82 11.54
N GLY A 255 0.68 8.58 10.54
CA GLY A 255 0.35 7.23 10.09
C GLY A 255 1.55 6.54 9.43
N ILE A 256 2.32 7.27 8.63
CA ILE A 256 3.60 6.78 8.07
C ILE A 256 4.59 6.45 9.19
N LYS A 257 4.80 7.35 10.16
CA LYS A 257 5.71 7.10 11.29
C LYS A 257 5.32 5.83 12.04
N LYS A 258 4.04 5.75 12.42
CA LYS A 258 3.48 4.58 13.10
C LYS A 258 3.72 3.30 12.31
N TRP A 259 3.45 3.33 11.00
CA TRP A 259 3.70 2.17 10.13
C TRP A 259 5.19 1.78 10.11
N LEU A 260 6.11 2.73 9.96
CA LEU A 260 7.55 2.42 9.92
C LEU A 260 8.07 1.83 11.24
N GLU A 261 7.52 2.28 12.37
CA GLU A 261 7.80 1.77 13.71
C GLU A 261 7.25 0.36 13.91
N GLU A 262 5.96 0.15 13.63
CA GLU A 262 5.20 -1.07 13.97
C GLU A 262 5.30 -2.19 12.93
N ARG A 263 5.60 -1.88 11.67
CA ARG A 263 5.60 -2.90 10.60
C ARG A 263 6.58 -4.04 10.90
N PRO A 264 6.26 -5.28 10.49
CA PRO A 264 7.14 -6.42 10.65
C PRO A 264 8.55 -6.16 10.10
N LYS A 265 9.58 -6.60 10.83
CA LYS A 265 10.96 -6.54 10.36
C LYS A 265 11.23 -7.73 9.45
N THR A 266 11.30 -7.46 8.15
CA THR A 266 11.48 -8.46 7.11
C THR A 266 12.86 -8.33 6.46
N PHE A 267 13.30 -9.38 5.76
CA PHE A 267 14.61 -9.42 5.10
C PHE A 267 14.66 -8.55 3.81
N ILE A 268 13.51 -8.11 3.31
CA ILE A 268 13.32 -7.13 2.22
C ILE A 268 12.29 -6.11 2.63
#